data_AF-A0A4R3SJD1-F1
#
_entry.id   AF-A0A4R3SJD1-F1
#
_cell.length_a   1.000
_cell.length_b   1.000
_cell.length_c   1.000
_cell.angle_alpha   90.00
_cell.angle_beta   90.00
_cell.angle_gamma   90.00
#
_symmetry.space_group_name_H-M   'P 1'
#
loop_
_entity.id
_entity.type
_entity.pdbx_description
1 polymer ?
#
loop_
_entity_poly.entity_id
_entity_poly.type
_entity_poly.pdbx_seq_one_letter_code
_entity_poly.pdbx_strand_id
1 'polypeptide(L)'
;MTDQPAAIDADELANATATDDDDETYLESVKRFIASASWLGEEHRPAMKVLRSLAKVLDDELARGKAPQAALVSQFGLTYRDLAKLGQKPAGDDAGDPSMPPPMGGIDW
;
A
#
# COMPACT_ATOMS: atom_id res chain seq x y z
N MET A 1 51.94 28.37 12.59
CA MET A 1 50.83 28.06 13.51
C MET A 1 49.54 28.65 12.95
N THR A 2 48.73 27.85 12.26
CA THR A 2 47.27 27.82 12.42
C THR A 2 46.79 26.46 11.92
N ASP A 3 45.93 25.86 12.73
CA ASP A 3 45.33 24.53 12.71
C ASP A 3 44.10 24.48 11.76
N GLN A 4 43.67 23.27 11.36
CA GLN A 4 42.53 22.89 10.48
C GLN A 4 41.15 23.39 11.09
N PRO A 5 39.93 23.34 10.43
CA PRO A 5 39.46 22.23 9.62
C PRO A 5 38.46 22.43 8.44
N ALA A 6 38.47 21.38 7.59
CA ALA A 6 37.42 20.80 6.76
C ALA A 6 36.19 21.66 6.41
N ALA A 7 36.05 22.00 5.13
CA ALA A 7 34.74 22.19 4.52
C ALA A 7 34.53 21.05 3.52
N ILE A 8 33.53 20.23 3.85
CA ILE A 8 33.08 19.03 3.17
C ILE A 8 32.84 19.31 1.68
N ASP A 9 33.23 18.33 0.88
CA ASP A 9 33.15 18.29 -0.57
C ASP A 9 31.73 18.56 -1.09
N ALA A 10 31.60 19.39 -2.13
CA ALA A 10 30.33 19.77 -2.73
C ALA A 10 29.62 18.62 -3.48
N ASP A 11 30.22 17.44 -3.53
CA ASP A 11 29.72 16.23 -4.20
C ASP A 11 28.77 15.37 -3.32
N GLU A 12 28.53 15.72 -2.05
CA GLU A 12 27.67 14.91 -1.16
C GLU A 12 26.16 15.23 -1.28
N LEU A 13 25.79 16.45 -1.70
CA LEU A 13 24.40 16.91 -1.69
C LEU A 13 23.55 16.45 -2.89
N ALA A 14 24.15 15.82 -3.90
CA ALA A 14 23.43 15.31 -5.06
C ALA A 14 23.04 13.82 -4.95
N ASN A 15 23.56 13.07 -3.95
CA ASN A 15 23.45 11.60 -3.90
C ASN A 15 22.35 11.04 -2.96
N ALA A 16 21.52 11.88 -2.32
CA ALA A 16 20.63 11.42 -1.24
C ALA A 16 19.13 11.31 -1.60
N THR A 17 18.74 11.59 -2.85
CA THR A 17 17.31 11.57 -3.27
C THR A 17 17.08 10.91 -4.62
N ALA A 18 18.06 10.18 -5.14
CA ALA A 18 17.79 9.12 -6.10
C ALA A 18 17.66 7.84 -5.26
N THR A 19 16.48 7.62 -4.68
CA THR A 19 16.16 6.30 -4.16
C THR A 19 16.30 5.35 -5.34
N ASP A 20 17.34 4.53 -5.28
CA ASP A 20 17.56 3.35 -6.08
C ASP A 20 16.37 2.41 -5.85
N ASP A 21 15.22 2.74 -6.47
CA ASP A 21 13.98 1.96 -6.43
C ASP A 21 13.94 0.95 -7.60
N ASP A 22 15.00 0.92 -8.43
CA ASP A 22 15.14 0.03 -9.59
C ASP A 22 15.39 -1.44 -9.19
N ASP A 23 15.82 -1.70 -7.95
CA ASP A 23 15.98 -3.04 -7.36
C ASP A 23 14.82 -3.46 -6.44
N GLU A 24 13.75 -2.65 -6.31
CA GLU A 24 12.62 -3.02 -5.47
C GLU A 24 11.75 -4.11 -6.12
N THR A 25 11.83 -5.33 -5.57
CA THR A 25 10.98 -6.45 -5.98
C THR A 25 9.50 -6.19 -5.67
N TYR A 26 8.58 -6.77 -6.45
CA TYR A 26 7.14 -6.65 -6.22
C TYR A 26 6.76 -7.06 -4.79
N LEU A 27 7.44 -8.07 -4.23
CA LEU A 27 7.19 -8.56 -2.89
C LEU A 27 7.63 -7.56 -1.81
N GLU A 28 8.71 -6.81 -2.03
CA GLU A 28 9.11 -5.71 -1.14
C GLU A 28 8.09 -4.57 -1.18
N SER A 29 7.61 -4.17 -2.37
CA SER A 29 6.55 -3.15 -2.48
C SER A 29 5.27 -3.57 -1.76
N VAL A 30 4.88 -4.84 -1.86
CA VAL A 30 3.72 -5.40 -1.12
C VAL A 30 3.96 -5.38 0.39
N LYS A 31 5.16 -5.70 0.87
CA LYS A 31 5.49 -5.63 2.30
C LYS A 31 5.41 -4.20 2.82
N ARG A 32 5.96 -3.22 2.10
CA ARG A 32 5.90 -1.80 2.48
C ARG A 32 4.45 -1.29 2.51
N PHE A 33 3.65 -1.67 1.52
CA PHE A 33 2.21 -1.37 1.52
C PHE A 33 1.49 -1.97 2.74
N ILE A 34 1.69 -3.26 3.03
CA ILE A 34 1.02 -3.89 4.18
C ILE A 34 1.51 -3.32 5.51
N ALA A 35 2.81 -3.01 5.63
CA ALA A 35 3.38 -2.41 6.84
C ALA A 35 2.85 -0.99 7.11
N SER A 36 2.59 -0.22 6.05
CA SER A 36 2.01 1.13 6.17
C SER A 36 0.49 1.13 6.35
N ALA A 37 -0.19 0.09 5.90
CA ALA A 37 -1.64 -0.01 5.94
C ALA A 37 -2.15 -0.59 7.28
N SER A 38 -2.19 0.24 8.32
CA SER A 38 -2.71 -0.14 9.66
C SER A 38 -4.20 -0.51 9.69
N TRP A 39 -4.94 -0.18 8.63
CA TRP A 39 -6.36 -0.50 8.44
C TRP A 39 -6.59 -1.92 7.88
N LEU A 40 -5.53 -2.64 7.47
CA LEU A 40 -5.63 -4.00 6.95
C LEU A 40 -5.95 -5.01 8.08
N GLY A 41 -7.21 -5.39 8.19
CA GLY A 41 -7.71 -6.39 9.14
C GLY A 41 -7.68 -7.84 8.65
N GLU A 42 -8.13 -8.74 9.53
CA GLU A 42 -8.21 -10.18 9.26
C GLU A 42 -9.13 -10.53 8.08
N GLU A 43 -10.14 -9.69 7.83
CA GLU A 43 -11.09 -9.79 6.71
C GLU A 43 -10.44 -9.65 5.33
N HIS A 44 -9.30 -8.96 5.25
CA HIS A 44 -8.57 -8.76 3.99
C HIS A 44 -7.47 -9.81 3.77
N ARG A 45 -7.26 -10.74 4.72
CA ARG A 45 -6.24 -11.81 4.60
C ARG A 45 -6.27 -12.60 3.29
N PRO A 46 -7.43 -13.02 2.73
CA PRO A 46 -7.42 -13.72 1.45
C PRO A 46 -6.88 -12.85 0.31
N ALA A 47 -7.28 -11.59 0.23
CA ALA A 47 -6.79 -10.64 -0.77
C ALA A 47 -5.29 -10.35 -0.60
N MET A 48 -4.81 -10.17 0.64
CA MET A 48 -3.38 -10.02 0.92
C MET A 48 -2.57 -11.25 0.50
N LYS A 49 -3.11 -12.46 0.71
CA LYS A 49 -2.45 -13.71 0.32
C LYS A 49 -2.37 -13.85 -1.20
N VAL A 50 -3.42 -13.45 -1.92
CA VAL A 50 -3.41 -13.39 -3.39
C VAL A 50 -2.40 -12.37 -3.89
N LEU A 51 -2.40 -11.15 -3.33
CA LEU A 51 -1.45 -10.08 -3.71
C LEU A 51 0.01 -10.52 -3.50
N ARG A 52 0.34 -11.13 -2.36
CA ARG A 52 1.68 -11.67 -2.08
C ARG A 52 2.06 -12.81 -3.02
N SER A 53 1.10 -13.69 -3.35
CA SER A 53 1.33 -14.78 -4.30
C SER A 53 1.64 -14.25 -5.69
N LEU A 54 0.88 -13.26 -6.17
CA LEU A 54 1.11 -12.61 -7.47
C LEU A 54 2.47 -11.90 -7.51
N ALA A 55 2.82 -11.14 -6.47
CA ALA A 55 4.12 -10.51 -6.34
C ALA A 55 5.27 -11.52 -6.44
N LYS A 56 5.17 -12.63 -5.68
CA LYS A 56 6.18 -13.69 -5.70
C LYS A 56 6.36 -14.32 -7.09
N VAL A 57 5.28 -14.51 -7.83
CA VAL A 57 5.34 -15.06 -9.20
C VAL A 57 6.03 -14.06 -10.13
N LEU A 58 5.66 -12.77 -10.07
CA LEU A 58 6.29 -11.73 -10.88
C LEU A 58 7.79 -11.61 -10.59
N ASP A 59 8.19 -11.64 -9.32
CA ASP A 59 9.60 -11.62 -8.92
C ASP A 59 10.36 -12.86 -9.40
N ASP A 60 9.76 -14.04 -9.37
CA ASP A 60 10.36 -15.27 -9.88
C ASP A 60 10.49 -15.25 -11.42
N GLU A 61 9.54 -14.65 -12.15
CA GLU A 61 9.68 -14.43 -13.59
C GLU A 61 10.84 -13.47 -13.90
N LEU A 62 10.93 -12.34 -13.18
CA LEU A 62 12.02 -11.37 -13.31
C LEU A 62 13.38 -11.99 -12.98
N ALA A 63 13.48 -12.74 -11.87
CA ALA A 63 14.71 -13.41 -11.45
C ALA A 63 15.18 -14.47 -12.46
N ARG A 64 14.26 -15.05 -13.23
CA ARG A 64 14.55 -15.97 -14.34
C ARG A 64 14.88 -15.26 -15.66
N GLY A 65 14.95 -13.92 -15.66
CA GLY A 65 15.16 -13.11 -16.86
C GLY A 65 13.99 -13.16 -17.83
N LYS A 66 12.79 -13.53 -17.36
CA LYS A 66 11.57 -13.52 -18.18
C LYS A 66 10.86 -12.19 -18.01
N ALA A 67 10.32 -11.69 -19.12
CA ALA A 67 9.40 -10.55 -19.06
C ALA A 67 8.14 -10.96 -18.28
N PRO A 68 7.69 -10.16 -17.31
CA PRO A 68 6.51 -10.47 -16.51
C PRO A 68 5.28 -10.55 -17.40
N GLN A 69 4.44 -11.55 -17.18
CA GLN A 69 3.25 -11.73 -18.00
C GLN A 69 2.26 -10.57 -17.79
N ALA A 70 1.84 -9.90 -18.87
CA ALA A 70 0.96 -8.72 -18.80
C ALA A 70 -0.36 -8.98 -18.04
N ALA A 71 -0.90 -10.20 -18.13
CA ALA A 71 -2.08 -10.61 -17.39
C ALA A 71 -1.84 -10.65 -15.87
N LEU A 72 -0.67 -11.15 -15.44
CA LEU A 72 -0.27 -11.19 -14.02
C LEU A 72 -0.03 -9.78 -13.48
N VAL A 73 0.66 -8.93 -14.25
CA VAL A 73 0.87 -7.52 -13.89
C VAL A 73 -0.47 -6.79 -13.75
N SER A 74 -1.40 -7.03 -14.68
CA SER A 74 -2.75 -6.44 -14.62
C SER A 74 -3.53 -6.91 -13.40
N GLN A 75 -3.53 -8.22 -13.12
CA GLN A 75 -4.21 -8.80 -11.96
C GLN A 75 -3.59 -8.30 -10.64
N PHE A 76 -2.27 -8.16 -10.59
CA PHE A 76 -1.55 -7.58 -9.46
C PHE A 76 -2.00 -6.13 -9.22
N GLY A 77 -1.96 -5.28 -10.24
CA GLY A 77 -2.37 -3.89 -10.15
C GLY A 77 -3.85 -3.72 -9.74
N LEU A 78 -4.74 -4.57 -10.25
CA LEU A 78 -6.15 -4.57 -9.85
C LEU A 78 -6.34 -4.91 -8.38
N THR A 79 -5.68 -5.97 -7.91
CA THR A 79 -5.78 -6.43 -6.51
C THR A 79 -5.17 -5.38 -5.55
N TYR A 80 -4.03 -4.79 -5.92
CA TYR A 80 -3.40 -3.72 -5.15
C TYR A 80 -4.31 -2.50 -5.04
N ARG A 81 -4.87 -2.05 -6.16
CA ARG A 81 -5.76 -0.88 -6.20
C ARG A 81 -7.06 -1.13 -5.44
N ASP A 82 -7.61 -2.33 -5.51
CA ASP A 82 -8.81 -2.70 -4.75
C ASP A 82 -8.57 -2.56 -3.25
N LEU A 83 -7.46 -3.12 -2.76
CA LEU A 83 -7.03 -2.94 -1.38
C LEU A 83 -6.77 -1.47 -1.05
N ALA A 84 -5.99 -0.74 -1.85
CA ALA A 84 -5.70 0.67 -1.60
C ALA A 84 -6.96 1.54 -1.50
N LYS A 85 -8.00 1.24 -2.30
CA LYS A 85 -9.29 1.93 -2.22
C LYS A 85 -10.03 1.69 -0.91
N LEU A 86 -9.93 0.49 -0.33
CA LEU A 86 -10.53 0.20 0.98
C LEU A 86 -9.91 1.08 2.08
N GLY A 87 -8.60 1.32 2.02
CA GLY A 87 -7.91 2.25 2.93
C GLY A 87 -8.24 3.72 2.72
N GLN A 88 -8.73 4.10 1.53
CA GLN A 88 -9.21 5.47 1.24
C GLN A 88 -10.68 5.66 1.58
N LYS A 89 -11.43 4.58 1.83
CA LYS A 89 -12.82 4.70 2.27
C LYS A 89 -12.79 5.33 3.67
N PRO A 90 -13.41 6.51 3.88
CA PRO A 90 -13.48 7.09 5.21
C PRO A 90 -14.12 6.05 6.13
N ALA A 91 -13.53 5.84 7.31
CA ALA A 91 -13.94 4.86 8.31
C ALA A 91 -15.32 5.18 8.97
N GLY A 92 -16.32 5.56 8.17
CA GLY A 92 -17.57 6.15 8.63
C GLY A 92 -18.77 5.88 7.73
N ASP A 93 -18.82 4.73 7.05
CA ASP A 93 -20.05 4.25 6.39
C ASP A 93 -20.55 2.92 7.03
N ASP A 94 -20.16 2.68 8.28
CA ASP A 94 -20.76 1.70 9.19
C ASP A 94 -21.34 2.44 10.40
N ALA A 95 -22.08 3.53 10.14
CA ALA A 95 -23.01 4.08 11.10
C ALA A 95 -24.35 3.42 10.81
N GLY A 96 -24.68 2.42 11.63
CA GLY A 96 -25.92 1.68 11.53
C GLY A 96 -27.15 2.57 11.42
N ASP A 97 -28.04 2.20 10.51
CA ASP A 97 -29.46 2.46 10.68
C ASP A 97 -30.15 1.11 10.93
N PRO A 98 -30.27 0.72 12.21
CA PRO A 98 -31.48 0.05 12.64
C PRO A 98 -32.03 0.74 13.88
N SER A 99 -32.48 1.99 13.78
CA SER A 99 -33.25 2.65 14.84
C SER A 99 -34.00 3.87 14.33
N MET A 100 -35.00 3.65 13.48
CA MET A 100 -36.16 4.54 13.44
C MET A 100 -37.34 3.82 14.10
N PRO A 101 -37.55 3.96 15.42
CA PRO A 101 -38.84 3.61 15.99
C PRO A 101 -39.90 4.56 15.38
N PRO A 102 -41.09 4.06 14.99
CA PRO A 102 -42.18 4.96 14.62
C PRO A 102 -42.48 5.87 15.83
N PRO A 103 -42.70 7.18 15.66
CA PRO A 103 -43.18 8.03 16.74
C PRO A 103 -44.61 7.61 17.09
N MET A 104 -44.74 6.65 18.01
CA MET A 104 -45.97 6.36 18.70
C MET A 104 -46.16 7.41 19.80
N GLY A 105 -47.07 8.35 19.55
CA GLY A 105 -47.88 8.96 20.61
C GLY A 105 -47.70 10.46 20.84
N GLY A 106 -48.65 11.23 20.29
CA GLY A 106 -49.31 12.35 20.99
C GLY A 106 -48.64 13.72 20.93
N ILE A 107 -49.38 14.71 20.41
CA ILE A 107 -49.98 15.82 21.19
C ILE A 107 -50.77 16.73 20.22
N ASP A 108 -52.06 16.83 20.54
CA ASP A 108 -53.04 17.92 20.40
C ASP A 108 -53.09 18.84 19.15
N TRP A 109 -54.12 18.61 18.33
CA TRP A 109 -55.20 19.56 18.05
C TRP A 109 -56.50 18.79 17.74
#